data_AF-A0A4U9V127-F1
#
_entry.id   AF-A0A4U9V127-F1
#
_cell.length_a   1.000
_cell.length_b   1.000
_cell.length_c   1.000
_cell.angle_alpha   90.00
_cell.angle_beta   90.00
_cell.angle_gamma   90.00
#
_symmetry.space_group_name_H-M   'P 1'
#
loop_
_entity.id
_entity.type
_entity.pdbx_description
1 polymer ?
#
loop_
_entity_poly.entity_id
_entity_poly.type
_entity_poly.pdbx_seq_one_letter_code
_entity_poly.pdbx_strand_id
1 'polypeptide(L)'
;MKKRAASVAIFDRGNFAFDTREKLIAQVQTLTPAKLADYFHQAVIKPQGLALLSQVSGSSQQKADFAAPGEGWVTYPNGLITAKNAAS
;
A
#
# COMPACT_ATOMS: atom_id res chain seq x y z
N MET A 1 30.61 -11.22 -1.16
CA MET A 1 29.96 -11.14 0.17
C MET A 1 28.53 -10.60 0.00
N LYS A 2 27.52 -11.46 -0.21
CA LYS A 2 26.12 -11.01 -0.46
C LYS A 2 25.05 -11.92 0.18
N LYS A 3 25.39 -12.63 1.26
CA LYS A 3 24.48 -13.55 1.97
C LYS A 3 23.98 -13.04 3.34
N ARG A 4 24.37 -11.84 3.79
CA ARG A 4 24.07 -11.38 5.17
C ARG A 4 22.74 -10.62 5.33
N ALA A 5 22.18 -10.04 4.27
CA ALA A 5 20.98 -9.21 4.38
C ALA A 5 19.67 -10.01 4.49
N ALA A 6 19.57 -11.16 3.81
CA ALA A 6 18.38 -11.99 3.86
C ALA A 6 18.17 -12.62 5.25
N SER A 7 19.25 -12.97 5.95
CA SER A 7 19.17 -13.58 7.28
C SER A 7 18.65 -12.61 8.33
N VAL A 8 19.14 -11.36 8.35
CA VAL A 8 18.74 -10.33 9.33
C VAL A 8 17.23 -10.02 9.25
N ALA A 9 16.72 -9.77 8.05
CA ALA A 9 15.31 -9.42 7.86
C ALA A 9 14.32 -10.57 8.16
N ILE A 10 14.78 -11.81 8.29
CA ILE A 10 13.93 -12.95 8.65
C ILE A 10 13.86 -13.09 10.18
N PHE A 11 14.98 -12.87 10.88
CA PHE A 11 15.01 -12.82 12.34
C PHE A 11 14.23 -11.61 12.91
N ASP A 12 14.36 -10.43 12.29
CA ASP A 12 13.62 -9.23 12.69
C ASP A 12 12.09 -9.41 12.60
N ARG A 13 11.63 -10.35 11.77
CA ARG A 13 10.22 -10.70 11.58
C ARG A 13 9.76 -11.90 12.40
N GLY A 14 10.63 -12.47 13.25
CA GLY A 14 10.33 -13.64 14.07
C GLY A 14 10.02 -14.91 13.28
N ASN A 15 10.36 -14.99 11.98
CA ASN A 15 10.11 -16.19 11.19
C ASN A 15 11.30 -17.16 11.25
N PHE A 16 11.39 -17.93 12.32
CA PHE A 16 12.46 -18.92 12.52
C PHE A 16 12.35 -20.17 11.64
N ALA A 17 11.23 -20.34 10.91
CA ALA A 17 11.07 -21.43 9.95
C ALA A 17 11.74 -21.12 8.59
N PHE A 18 12.15 -19.86 8.36
CA PHE A 18 12.78 -19.40 7.10
C PHE A 18 11.99 -19.71 5.82
N ASP A 19 10.68 -19.91 5.95
CA ASP A 19 9.80 -20.45 4.90
C ASP A 19 9.01 -19.38 4.13
N THR A 20 9.42 -18.11 4.20
CA THR A 20 8.68 -16.99 3.59
C THR A 20 8.56 -17.14 2.08
N ARG A 21 9.59 -17.67 1.42
CA ARG A 21 9.60 -17.83 -0.05
C ARG A 21 8.71 -18.99 -0.48
N GLU A 22 8.79 -20.12 0.20
CA GLU A 22 7.97 -21.31 -0.07
C GLU A 22 6.49 -20.99 0.11
N LYS A 23 6.13 -20.32 1.21
CA LYS A 23 4.77 -19.86 1.47
C LYS A 23 4.28 -18.89 0.39
N LEU A 24 5.11 -17.95 -0.04
CA LEU A 24 4.74 -17.00 -1.09
C LEU A 24 4.50 -17.72 -2.43
N ILE A 25 5.37 -18.65 -2.82
CA ILE A 25 5.21 -19.44 -4.05
C ILE A 25 3.90 -20.24 -4.01
N ALA A 26 3.63 -20.91 -2.89
CA ALA A 26 2.40 -21.69 -2.72
C ALA A 26 1.15 -20.81 -2.90
N GLN A 27 1.15 -19.59 -2.36
CA GLN A 27 0.02 -18.66 -2.53
C GLN A 27 -0.11 -18.18 -3.99
N VAL A 28 0.99 -17.78 -4.63
CA VAL A 28 0.99 -17.29 -6.02
C VAL A 28 0.46 -18.34 -6.98
N GLN A 29 0.79 -19.62 -6.77
CA GLN A 29 0.29 -20.73 -7.59
C GLN A 29 -1.24 -20.91 -7.55
N THR A 30 -1.91 -20.41 -6.50
CA THR A 30 -3.38 -20.50 -6.37
C THR A 30 -4.13 -19.30 -6.96
N LEU A 31 -3.40 -18.30 -7.48
CA LEU A 31 -3.99 -17.10 -8.03
C LEU A 31 -4.64 -17.37 -9.38
N THR A 32 -5.80 -16.76 -9.59
CA THR A 32 -6.50 -16.73 -10.87
C THR A 32 -6.59 -15.29 -11.36
N PRO A 33 -6.73 -15.05 -12.68
CA PRO A 33 -6.95 -13.70 -13.21
C PRO A 33 -8.13 -12.99 -12.55
N ALA A 34 -9.21 -13.72 -12.25
CA ALA A 34 -10.38 -13.19 -11.54
C ALA A 34 -10.02 -12.69 -10.14
N LYS A 35 -9.35 -13.52 -9.32
CA LYS A 35 -8.92 -13.11 -7.97
C LYS A 35 -7.98 -11.90 -7.99
N LEU A 36 -7.11 -11.82 -9.00
CA LEU A 36 -6.21 -10.68 -9.17
C LEU A 36 -6.98 -9.40 -9.54
N ALA A 37 -7.93 -9.50 -10.46
CA ALA A 37 -8.80 -8.39 -10.86
C ALA A 37 -9.66 -7.91 -9.67
N ASP A 38 -10.24 -8.84 -8.90
CA ASP A 38 -11.04 -8.54 -7.72
C ASP A 38 -10.21 -7.80 -6.67
N TYR A 39 -9.00 -8.30 -6.37
CA TYR A 39 -8.09 -7.65 -5.44
C TYR A 39 -7.73 -6.23 -5.91
N PHE A 40 -7.39 -6.06 -7.19
CA PHE A 40 -7.08 -4.75 -7.75
C PHE A 40 -8.28 -3.79 -7.67
N HIS A 41 -9.48 -4.29 -7.97
CA HIS A 41 -10.70 -3.51 -7.88
C HIS A 41 -10.94 -3.03 -6.43
N GLN A 42 -10.78 -3.90 -5.44
CA GLN A 42 -10.98 -3.58 -4.02
C GLN A 42 -9.86 -2.74 -3.41
N ALA A 43 -8.63 -2.83 -3.92
CA ALA A 43 -7.49 -2.09 -3.40
C ALA A 43 -7.35 -0.69 -4.04
N VAL A 44 -7.68 -0.57 -5.33
CA VAL A 44 -7.35 0.62 -6.13
C VAL A 44 -8.60 1.34 -6.66
N ILE A 45 -9.51 0.61 -7.32
CA ILE A 45 -10.66 1.22 -8.01
C ILE A 45 -11.73 1.69 -7.00
N LYS A 46 -12.07 0.81 -6.06
CA LYS A 46 -12.98 1.07 -4.95
C LYS A 46 -12.31 0.61 -3.66
N PRO A 47 -11.41 1.44 -3.08
CA PRO A 47 -10.64 1.08 -1.89
C PRO A 47 -11.55 0.62 -0.74
N GLN A 48 -11.39 -0.62 -0.30
CA GLN A 48 -12.04 -1.21 0.88
C GLN A 48 -11.10 -1.28 2.10
N GLY A 49 -9.89 -0.74 1.96
CA GLY A 49 -8.91 -0.62 3.03
C GLY A 49 -8.39 0.82 3.15
N LEU A 50 -7.16 0.95 3.65
CA LEU A 50 -6.50 2.25 3.75
C LEU A 50 -6.09 2.76 2.38
N ALA A 51 -6.59 3.93 2.00
CA ALA A 51 -6.11 4.70 0.86
C ALA A 51 -5.43 5.99 1.34
N LEU A 52 -4.21 6.25 0.85
CA LEU A 52 -3.42 7.44 1.18
C LEU A 52 -3.05 8.19 -0.10
N LEU A 53 -3.26 9.50 -0.10
CA LEU A 53 -2.76 10.42 -1.11
C LEU A 53 -1.70 11.32 -0.46
N SER A 54 -0.46 11.17 -0.90
CA SER A 54 0.66 12.03 -0.48
C SER A 54 0.94 13.05 -1.58
N GLN A 55 0.74 14.32 -1.29
CA GLN A 55 0.76 15.40 -2.26
C GLN A 55 1.90 16.38 -1.94
N VAL A 56 2.62 16.82 -2.98
CA VAL A 56 3.67 17.83 -2.87
C VAL A 56 3.44 18.86 -3.97
N SER A 57 3.19 20.12 -3.61
CA SER A 57 2.98 21.21 -4.57
C SER A 57 4.30 21.84 -5.02
N GLY A 58 4.43 22.15 -6.31
CA GLY A 58 5.60 22.82 -6.86
C GLY A 58 5.63 24.33 -6.57
N SER A 59 6.82 24.91 -6.43
CA SER A 59 7.01 26.34 -6.12
C SER A 59 6.75 27.30 -7.30
N SER A 60 6.53 26.78 -8.51
CA SER A 60 6.20 27.59 -9.70
C SER A 60 4.70 27.91 -9.81
N GLN A 61 3.86 27.25 -9.00
CA GLN A 61 2.42 27.50 -8.95
C GLN A 61 2.14 28.61 -7.94
N GLN A 62 1.50 29.70 -8.37
CA GLN A 62 1.15 30.84 -7.52
C GLN A 62 0.18 30.48 -6.38
N LYS A 63 -0.42 29.28 -6.44
CA LYS A 63 -1.27 28.70 -5.41
C LYS A 63 -1.03 27.19 -5.34
N ALA A 64 -0.72 26.70 -4.14
CA ALA A 64 -0.62 25.26 -3.90
C ALA A 64 -2.03 24.66 -3.91
N ASP A 65 -2.42 24.08 -5.04
CA ASP A 65 -3.68 23.36 -5.15
C ASP A 65 -3.42 21.86 -4.96
N PHE A 66 -4.04 21.31 -3.92
CA PHE A 66 -4.05 19.88 -3.63
C PHE A 66 -5.30 19.24 -4.22
N ALA A 67 -5.20 17.98 -4.62
CA ALA A 67 -6.33 17.16 -5.02
C ALA A 67 -7.40 17.13 -3.92
N ALA A 68 -8.65 17.34 -4.33
CA ALA A 68 -9.84 17.22 -3.50
C ALA A 68 -10.59 15.93 -3.91
N PRO A 69 -10.25 14.76 -3.33
CA PRO A 69 -10.73 13.46 -3.81
C PRO A 69 -12.22 13.16 -3.50
N GLY A 70 -12.99 14.15 -3.03
CA GLY A 70 -14.43 14.05 -2.77
C GLY A 70 -14.78 13.50 -1.39
N GLU A 71 -16.00 12.99 -1.26
CA GLU A 71 -16.57 12.54 0.02
C GLU A 71 -15.86 11.33 0.64
N GLY A 72 -15.80 11.33 1.98
CA GLY A 72 -15.21 10.25 2.78
C GLY A 72 -13.68 10.29 2.90
N TRP A 73 -13.05 11.38 2.49
CA TRP A 73 -11.61 11.61 2.66
C TRP A 73 -11.35 12.61 3.78
N VAL A 74 -10.32 12.34 4.60
CA VAL A 74 -9.86 13.20 5.68
C VAL A 74 -8.47 13.72 5.35
N THR A 75 -8.32 15.04 5.35
CA THR A 75 -7.01 15.70 5.18
C THR A 75 -6.38 15.95 6.54
N TYR A 76 -5.14 15.48 6.72
CA TYR A 76 -4.38 15.63 7.96
C TYR A 76 -3.55 16.93 7.98
N PRO A 77 -3.15 17.44 9.16
CA PRO A 77 -2.47 18.73 9.29
C PRO A 77 -1.23 18.82 8.42
N ASN A 78 -1.08 19.94 7.68
CA ASN A 78 -0.16 20.26 6.58
C ASN A 78 -0.69 20.04 5.14
N GLY A 79 -1.85 19.38 4.97
CA GLY A 79 -2.46 19.21 3.64
C GLY A 79 -1.72 18.24 2.70
N LEU A 80 -0.58 17.70 3.11
CA LEU A 80 0.25 16.79 2.31
C LEU A 80 -0.35 15.39 2.28
N ILE A 81 -1.10 14.99 3.30
CA ILE A 81 -1.68 13.64 3.41
C ILE A 81 -3.19 13.73 3.49
N THR A 82 -3.85 13.06 2.55
CA THR A 82 -5.29 12.81 2.57
C THR A 82 -5.53 11.31 2.64
N ALA A 83 -6.31 10.85 3.62
CA ALA A 83 -6.62 9.43 3.78
C ALA A 83 -8.10 9.15 3.65
N LYS A 84 -8.43 7.96 3.16
CA LYS A 84 -9.76 7.38 3.24
C LYS A 84 -9.63 6.00 3.86
N ASN A 85 -10.43 5.77 4.88
CA ASN A 85 -10.65 4.44 5.40
C ASN A 85 -12.04 4.00 4.96
N ALA A 86 -12.16 2.84 4.35
CA ALA A 86 -13.47 2.23 4.21
C ALA A 86 -13.89 1.78 5.61
N ALA A 87 -14.83 2.50 6.22
CA ALA A 87 -15.54 1.95 7.37
C ALA A 87 -16.14 0.61 6.93
N SER A 88 -15.89 -0.41 7.75
CA SER A 88 -16.33 -1.79 7.57
C SER A 88 -17.84 -1.90 7.39
#